data_AF-A0A7K8PE87-F1
#
_entry.id   AF-A0A7K8PE87-F1
#
_cell.length_a   1.000
_cell.length_b   1.000
_cell.length_c   1.000
_cell.angle_alpha   90.00
_cell.angle_beta   90.00
_cell.angle_gamma   90.00
#
_symmetry.space_group_name_H-M   'P 1'
#
loop_
_entity.id
_entity.type
_entity.pdbx_description
1 polymer ?
#
loop_
_entity_poly.entity_id
_entity_poly.type
_entity_poly.pdbx_seq_one_letter_code
_entity_poly.pdbx_strand_id
1 'polypeptide(L)'
;MPSRKKTAMFASAFFTCVFSFAMICVVLATQHWMSSEVHFSGTNSTITVSLTYGLFSGTCEQFVHAGLQVSERTFQVADNLGNGKAKSMITAIIVILVLSLLSSLLSSGFTCTNAVSNPYQTFLGPTGVYTWNSLCGIFILIAMILFPVNIQENSLSILLAQGCFPVLQKHIESAHTYGYSYWIMLLTIFLNIASIIIIYFYDHARYSKKKEQERPIENAPKDVILF
;
A
#
# COMPACT_ATOMS: atom_id res chain seq x y z
N MET A 1 36.65 -0.41 -4.20
CA MET A 1 35.42 -1.14 -4.60
C MET A 1 34.49 -1.27 -3.40
N PRO A 2 33.16 -1.12 -3.55
CA PRO A 2 32.22 -1.47 -2.50
C PRO A 2 32.35 -2.97 -2.18
N SER A 3 32.18 -3.36 -0.91
CA SER A 3 32.23 -4.79 -0.57
C SER A 3 31.08 -5.52 -1.27
N ARG A 4 31.33 -6.71 -1.84
CA ARG A 4 30.30 -7.53 -2.51
C ARG A 4 29.04 -7.71 -1.64
N LYS A 5 29.22 -7.85 -0.31
CA LYS A 5 28.13 -7.97 0.67
C LYS A 5 27.26 -6.71 0.75
N LYS A 6 27.86 -5.51 0.72
CA LYS A 6 27.11 -4.23 0.70
C LYS A 6 26.24 -4.14 -0.55
N THR A 7 26.85 -4.31 -1.71
CA THR A 7 26.16 -4.16 -3.00
C THR A 7 25.02 -5.17 -3.11
N ALA A 8 25.21 -6.43 -2.67
CA ALA A 8 24.15 -7.43 -2.67
C ALA A 8 22.96 -7.05 -1.78
N MET A 9 23.20 -6.59 -0.54
CA MET A 9 22.12 -6.25 0.41
C MET A 9 21.35 -4.99 0.00
N PHE A 10 22.04 -3.97 -0.53
CA PHE A 10 21.36 -2.78 -1.05
C PHE A 10 20.64 -3.04 -2.37
N ALA A 11 21.17 -3.92 -3.23
CA ALA A 11 20.48 -4.34 -4.44
C ALA A 11 19.21 -5.15 -4.12
N SER A 12 19.25 -6.06 -3.14
CA SER A 12 18.04 -6.80 -2.73
C SER A 12 16.99 -5.86 -2.13
N ALA A 13 17.40 -4.93 -1.27
CA ALA A 13 16.51 -3.90 -0.74
C ALA A 13 15.95 -2.98 -1.85
N PHE A 14 16.74 -2.70 -2.89
CA PHE A 14 16.26 -1.96 -4.06
C PHE A 14 15.15 -2.71 -4.80
N PHE A 15 15.33 -4.01 -5.05
CA PHE A 15 14.30 -4.81 -5.71
C PHE A 15 13.01 -4.89 -4.88
N THR A 16 13.10 -5.04 -3.56
CA THR A 16 11.90 -5.03 -2.70
C THR A 16 11.20 -3.67 -2.70
N CYS A 17 11.93 -2.56 -2.69
CA CYS A 17 11.36 -1.21 -2.82
C CYS A 17 10.70 -0.99 -4.20
N VAL A 18 11.34 -1.39 -5.31
CA VAL A 18 10.76 -1.28 -6.66
C VAL A 18 9.51 -2.14 -6.79
N PHE A 19 9.52 -3.34 -6.22
CA PHE A 19 8.35 -4.22 -6.24
C PHE A 19 7.20 -3.63 -5.41
N SER A 20 7.50 -3.07 -4.23
CA SER A 20 6.53 -2.31 -3.42
C SER A 20 5.93 -1.15 -4.21
N PHE A 21 6.75 -0.33 -4.88
CA PHE A 21 6.30 0.75 -5.75
C PHE A 21 5.36 0.24 -6.86
N ALA A 22 5.73 -0.84 -7.54
CA ALA A 22 4.91 -1.44 -8.58
C ALA A 22 3.56 -1.94 -8.05
N MET A 23 3.54 -2.57 -6.88
CA MET A 23 2.30 -2.99 -6.22
C MET A 23 1.38 -1.81 -5.90
N ILE A 24 1.92 -0.68 -5.42
CA ILE A 24 1.13 0.54 -5.16
C ILE A 24 0.52 1.10 -6.45
N CYS A 25 1.27 1.09 -7.56
CA CYS A 25 0.73 1.47 -8.87
C CYS A 25 -0.44 0.56 -9.30
N VAL A 26 -0.29 -0.76 -9.13
CA VAL A 26 -1.37 -1.73 -9.44
C VAL A 26 -2.59 -1.46 -8.56
N VAL A 27 -2.38 -1.23 -7.27
CA VAL A 27 -3.43 -0.90 -6.29
C VAL A 27 -4.20 0.37 -6.71
N LEU A 28 -3.51 1.40 -7.19
CA LEU A 28 -4.15 2.63 -7.67
C LEU A 28 -4.89 2.45 -9.02
N ALA A 29 -4.34 1.65 -9.94
CA ALA A 29 -4.85 1.51 -11.29
C ALA A 29 -6.02 0.53 -11.44
N THR A 30 -6.13 -0.45 -10.53
CA THR A 30 -7.10 -1.55 -10.64
C THR A 30 -8.45 -1.22 -10.01
N GLN A 31 -9.51 -1.78 -10.60
CA GLN A 31 -10.90 -1.56 -10.21
C GLN A 31 -11.45 -2.65 -9.27
N HIS A 32 -10.60 -3.53 -8.73
CA HIS A 32 -11.03 -4.69 -7.94
C HIS A 32 -10.66 -4.53 -6.47
N TRP A 33 -11.03 -3.41 -5.87
CA TRP A 33 -10.91 -3.20 -4.44
C TRP A 33 -12.03 -3.87 -3.67
N MET A 34 -13.24 -3.81 -4.22
CA MET A 34 -14.45 -4.25 -3.57
C MET A 34 -15.44 -4.81 -4.59
N SER A 35 -16.08 -5.92 -4.23
CA SER A 35 -17.30 -6.40 -4.85
C SER A 35 -18.42 -6.38 -3.81
N SER A 36 -19.48 -5.63 -4.07
CA SER A 36 -20.61 -5.45 -3.17
C SER A 36 -21.90 -5.82 -3.87
N GLU A 37 -22.73 -6.65 -3.24
CA GLU A 37 -24.10 -6.90 -3.67
C GLU A 37 -25.05 -6.10 -2.80
N VAL A 38 -25.88 -5.27 -3.40
CA VAL A 38 -26.82 -4.41 -2.69
C VAL A 38 -28.24 -4.76 -3.13
N HIS A 39 -29.05 -5.18 -2.17
CA HIS A 39 -30.44 -5.56 -2.40
C HIS A 39 -31.38 -4.38 -2.14
N PHE A 40 -32.23 -4.10 -3.12
CA PHE A 40 -33.23 -3.05 -3.05
C PHE A 40 -34.64 -3.62 -3.23
N SER A 41 -35.59 -3.08 -2.47
CA SER A 41 -37.01 -3.32 -2.69
C SER A 41 -37.46 -2.52 -3.90
N GLY A 42 -37.82 -3.20 -4.99
CA GLY A 42 -38.53 -2.60 -6.12
C GLY A 42 -40.04 -2.60 -5.90
N THR A 43 -40.76 -1.92 -6.79
CA THR A 43 -42.22 -1.73 -6.69
C THR A 43 -43.01 -3.04 -6.80
N ASN A 44 -42.51 -4.00 -7.59
CA ASN A 44 -43.14 -5.31 -7.82
C ASN A 44 -42.20 -6.52 -7.59
N SER A 45 -40.89 -6.29 -7.39
CA SER A 45 -39.88 -7.34 -7.24
C SER A 45 -38.62 -6.82 -6.54
N THR A 46 -37.88 -7.69 -5.88
CA THR A 46 -36.54 -7.37 -5.36
C THR A 46 -35.55 -7.23 -6.51
N ILE A 47 -34.73 -6.17 -6.45
CA ILE A 47 -33.66 -5.89 -7.42
C ILE A 47 -32.33 -6.01 -6.69
N THR A 48 -31.39 -6.75 -7.27
CA THR A 48 -30.03 -6.87 -6.75
C THR A 48 -29.09 -6.09 -7.66
N VAL A 49 -28.27 -5.22 -7.09
CA VAL A 49 -27.21 -4.51 -7.82
C VAL A 49 -25.88 -5.05 -7.35
N SER A 50 -25.13 -5.66 -8.25
CA SER A 50 -23.74 -6.03 -8.02
C SER A 50 -22.84 -4.87 -8.45
N LEU A 51 -21.90 -4.48 -7.58
CA LEU A 51 -20.95 -3.41 -7.82
C LEU A 51 -19.54 -3.95 -7.66
N THR A 52 -18.73 -3.79 -8.68
CA THR A 52 -17.27 -3.99 -8.58
C THR A 52 -16.57 -2.67 -8.83
N TYR A 53 -15.77 -2.20 -7.87
CA TYR A 53 -15.16 -0.88 -7.99
C TYR A 53 -13.78 -0.76 -7.35
N GLY A 54 -12.98 0.15 -7.92
CA GLY A 54 -11.74 0.65 -7.36
C GLY A 54 -11.89 2.07 -6.81
N LEU A 55 -10.78 2.79 -6.70
CA LEU A 55 -10.78 4.16 -6.15
C LEU A 55 -11.38 5.19 -7.10
N PHE A 56 -11.21 5.00 -8.41
CA PHE A 56 -11.55 6.01 -9.42
C PHE A 56 -12.80 5.63 -10.23
N SER A 57 -12.95 4.36 -10.58
CA SER A 57 -14.03 3.84 -11.43
C SER A 57 -14.46 2.44 -11.02
N GLY A 58 -15.63 2.04 -11.48
CA GLY A 58 -16.19 0.70 -11.27
C GLY A 58 -17.27 0.35 -12.28
N THR A 59 -17.80 -0.86 -12.14
CA THR A 59 -18.93 -1.42 -12.89
C THR A 59 -20.09 -1.72 -11.95
N CYS A 60 -21.29 -1.50 -12.47
CA CYS A 60 -22.57 -1.78 -11.82
C CYS A 60 -23.37 -2.71 -12.73
N GLU A 61 -23.83 -3.83 -12.18
CA GLU A 61 -24.67 -4.80 -12.85
C GLU A 61 -26.00 -4.93 -12.10
N GLN A 62 -27.11 -4.82 -12.83
CA GLN A 62 -28.45 -4.95 -12.26
C GLN A 62 -29.04 -6.32 -12.59
N PHE A 63 -29.50 -7.02 -11.56
CA PHE A 63 -30.19 -8.31 -11.65
C PHE A 63 -31.61 -8.19 -11.09
N VAL A 64 -32.57 -8.81 -11.77
CA VAL A 64 -33.95 -8.98 -11.27
C VAL A 64 -34.10 -10.39 -10.68
N HIS A 65 -34.95 -10.53 -9.67
CA HIS A 65 -35.26 -11.82 -9.04
C HIS A 65 -35.53 -12.89 -10.11
N ALA A 66 -34.65 -13.91 -10.16
CA ALA A 66 -34.43 -14.95 -11.20
C ALA A 66 -33.04 -14.93 -11.85
N GLY A 67 -32.15 -13.99 -11.48
CA GLY A 67 -30.74 -13.99 -11.91
C GLY A 67 -30.51 -13.47 -13.33
N LEU A 68 -31.53 -12.87 -13.93
CA LEU A 68 -31.42 -12.26 -15.26
C LEU A 68 -30.70 -10.91 -15.14
N GLN A 69 -29.53 -10.77 -15.76
CA GLN A 69 -28.83 -9.50 -15.89
C GLN A 69 -29.61 -8.60 -16.86
N VAL A 70 -30.03 -7.43 -16.37
CA VAL A 70 -30.88 -6.50 -17.13
C VAL A 70 -30.05 -5.35 -17.71
N SER A 71 -29.02 -4.89 -17.00
CA SER A 71 -28.21 -3.77 -17.45
C SER A 71 -26.83 -3.81 -16.80
N GLU A 72 -25.81 -3.44 -17.57
CA GLU A 72 -24.45 -3.17 -17.11
C GLU A 72 -24.11 -1.70 -17.36
N ARG A 73 -23.45 -1.04 -16.40
CA ARG A 73 -22.99 0.35 -16.52
C ARG A 73 -21.63 0.53 -15.88
N THR A 74 -20.74 1.24 -16.56
CA THR A 74 -19.50 1.75 -15.97
C THR A 74 -19.74 3.11 -15.32
N PHE A 75 -19.06 3.39 -14.23
CA PHE A 75 -19.23 4.64 -13.51
C PHE A 75 -17.91 5.18 -12.95
N GLN A 76 -17.82 6.49 -12.79
CA GLN A 76 -16.73 7.16 -12.08
C GLN A 76 -17.14 7.39 -10.63
N VAL A 77 -16.29 6.99 -9.68
CA VAL A 77 -16.57 7.09 -8.23
C VAL A 77 -16.76 8.55 -7.82
N ALA A 78 -15.95 9.46 -8.37
CA ALA A 78 -16.01 10.88 -8.03
C ALA A 78 -17.29 11.57 -8.51
N ASP A 79 -17.86 11.12 -9.63
CA ASP A 79 -19.06 11.70 -10.23
C ASP A 79 -20.33 11.17 -9.57
N ASN A 80 -20.32 9.91 -9.14
CA ASN A 80 -21.46 9.27 -8.47
C ASN A 80 -21.53 9.61 -6.98
N LEU A 81 -20.42 10.07 -6.39
CA LEU A 81 -20.44 10.65 -5.06
C LEU A 81 -20.68 12.17 -5.16
N GLY A 82 -21.78 12.62 -4.57
CA GLY A 82 -21.99 14.04 -4.28
C GLY A 82 -20.92 14.58 -3.33
N ASN A 83 -20.97 15.90 -3.04
CA ASN A 83 -20.05 16.55 -2.08
C ASN A 83 -20.35 16.14 -0.63
N GLY A 84 -20.04 14.90 -0.28
CA GLY A 84 -20.27 14.29 1.02
C GLY A 84 -19.03 13.70 1.66
N LYS A 85 -19.19 13.20 2.89
CA LYS A 85 -18.12 12.59 3.69
C LYS A 85 -17.43 11.42 2.96
N ALA A 86 -18.22 10.60 2.24
CA ALA A 86 -17.71 9.47 1.46
C ALA A 86 -16.68 9.90 0.39
N LYS A 87 -16.93 11.03 -0.27
CA LYS A 87 -16.06 11.58 -1.33
C LYS A 87 -14.77 12.10 -0.74
N SER A 88 -14.88 12.82 0.36
CA SER A 88 -13.72 13.34 1.10
C SER A 88 -12.83 12.20 1.59
N MET A 89 -13.41 11.13 2.15
CA MET A 89 -12.64 9.94 2.57
C MET A 89 -11.95 9.22 1.41
N ILE A 90 -12.64 8.97 0.28
CA ILE A 90 -12.01 8.40 -0.93
C ILE A 90 -10.83 9.27 -1.37
N THR A 91 -11.03 10.59 -1.42
CA THR A 91 -9.99 11.54 -1.84
C THR A 91 -8.79 11.48 -0.88
N ALA A 92 -9.02 11.44 0.44
CA ALA A 92 -7.97 11.30 1.43
C ALA A 92 -7.19 9.98 1.27
N ILE A 93 -7.88 8.86 1.00
CA ILE A 93 -7.25 7.57 0.73
C ILE A 93 -6.34 7.67 -0.49
N ILE A 94 -6.81 8.27 -1.59
CA ILE A 94 -6.00 8.46 -2.81
C ILE A 94 -4.74 9.28 -2.50
N VAL A 95 -4.87 10.39 -1.78
CA VAL A 95 -3.72 11.24 -1.41
C VAL A 95 -2.71 10.46 -0.56
N ILE A 96 -3.18 9.69 0.43
CA ILE A 96 -2.32 8.86 1.29
C ILE A 96 -1.58 7.79 0.48
N LEU A 97 -2.27 7.15 -0.48
CA LEU A 97 -1.64 6.18 -1.38
C LEU A 97 -0.60 6.83 -2.29
N VAL A 98 -0.84 8.04 -2.80
CA VAL A 98 0.15 8.79 -3.59
C VAL A 98 1.37 9.15 -2.72
N LEU A 99 1.18 9.57 -1.46
CA LEU A 99 2.28 9.80 -0.52
C LEU A 99 3.08 8.51 -0.24
N SER A 100 2.40 7.36 -0.15
CA SER A 100 3.06 6.06 -0.01
C SER A 100 3.87 5.69 -1.25
N LEU A 101 3.36 5.98 -2.45
CA LEU A 101 4.03 5.76 -3.73
C LEU A 101 5.33 6.58 -3.81
N LEU A 102 5.25 7.88 -3.47
CA LEU A 102 6.41 8.77 -3.43
C LEU A 102 7.43 8.32 -2.38
N SER A 103 6.98 7.86 -1.22
CA SER A 103 7.85 7.32 -0.17
C SER A 103 8.61 6.07 -0.65
N SER A 104 7.91 5.16 -1.33
CA SER A 104 8.51 3.95 -1.91
C SER A 104 9.51 4.30 -3.02
N LEU A 105 9.19 5.28 -3.86
CA LEU A 105 10.08 5.79 -4.91
C LEU A 105 11.37 6.38 -4.32
N LEU A 106 11.27 7.22 -3.28
CA LEU A 106 12.42 7.80 -2.59
C LEU A 106 13.30 6.70 -1.97
N SER A 107 12.68 5.71 -1.33
CA SER A 107 13.39 4.57 -0.77
C SER A 107 14.13 3.74 -1.84
N SER A 108 13.53 3.56 -3.02
CA SER A 108 14.17 2.89 -4.16
C SER A 108 15.37 3.70 -4.68
N GLY A 109 15.25 5.03 -4.76
CA GLY A 109 16.36 5.91 -5.15
C GLY A 109 17.54 5.82 -4.17
N PHE A 110 17.24 5.77 -2.87
CA PHE A 110 18.26 5.66 -1.82
C PHE A 110 18.96 4.29 -1.87
N THR A 111 18.20 3.21 -2.01
CA THR A 111 18.79 1.85 -2.10
C THR A 111 19.62 1.67 -3.38
N CYS A 112 19.17 2.21 -4.52
CA CYS A 112 19.90 2.20 -5.78
C CYS A 112 21.23 2.97 -5.70
N THR A 113 21.19 4.22 -5.22
CA THR A 113 22.39 5.05 -5.07
C THR A 113 23.40 4.40 -4.12
N ASN A 114 22.95 3.75 -3.04
CA ASN A 114 23.84 3.04 -2.13
C ASN A 114 24.42 1.74 -2.69
N ALA A 115 23.73 1.09 -3.63
CA ALA A 115 24.24 -0.09 -4.31
C ALA A 115 25.42 0.25 -5.24
N VAL A 116 25.39 1.42 -5.89
CA VAL A 116 26.35 1.82 -6.94
C VAL A 116 27.45 2.79 -6.45
N SER A 117 27.13 3.76 -5.58
CA SER A 117 28.05 4.86 -5.24
C SER A 117 29.15 4.53 -4.22
N ASN A 118 30.31 5.17 -4.38
CA ASN A 118 31.48 5.11 -3.50
C ASN A 118 32.28 6.44 -3.55
N PRO A 119 32.60 7.16 -2.44
CA PRO A 119 32.37 6.84 -1.03
C PRO A 119 30.95 7.21 -0.55
N TYR A 120 30.65 6.91 0.72
CA TYR A 120 29.34 7.05 1.36
C TYR A 120 28.73 8.44 1.18
N GLN A 121 27.44 8.51 0.83
CA GLN A 121 26.61 9.64 1.25
C GLN A 121 25.94 9.26 2.56
N THR A 122 26.42 9.82 3.68
CA THR A 122 25.95 9.54 5.05
C THR A 122 24.50 9.96 5.29
N PHE A 123 23.99 10.95 4.55
CA PHE A 123 22.58 11.39 4.62
C PHE A 123 21.61 10.43 3.89
N LEU A 124 22.14 9.56 3.04
CA LEU A 124 21.39 8.60 2.22
C LEU A 124 21.52 7.16 2.75
N GLY A 125 22.08 6.96 3.96
CA GLY A 125 22.38 5.65 4.52
C GLY A 125 21.16 4.81 4.96
N PRO A 126 21.38 3.77 5.78
CA PRO A 126 20.34 2.89 6.33
C PRO A 126 19.12 3.62 6.91
N THR A 127 19.37 4.74 7.61
CA THR A 127 18.33 5.57 8.22
C THR A 127 17.29 6.04 7.21
N GLY A 128 17.70 6.49 6.02
CA GLY A 128 16.76 6.94 4.98
C GLY A 128 15.88 5.80 4.48
N VAL A 129 16.45 4.60 4.36
CA VAL A 129 15.69 3.41 3.95
C VAL A 129 14.67 3.04 5.03
N TYR A 130 15.04 3.11 6.32
CA TYR A 130 14.10 2.87 7.41
C TYR A 130 12.96 3.89 7.45
N THR A 131 13.26 5.19 7.33
CA THR A 131 12.25 6.24 7.41
C THR A 131 11.24 6.12 6.28
N TRP A 132 11.70 5.97 5.04
CA TRP A 132 10.80 5.97 3.88
C TRP A 132 10.02 4.67 3.71
N ASN A 133 10.59 3.50 4.05
CA ASN A 133 9.82 2.25 4.10
C ASN A 133 8.80 2.27 5.27
N SER A 134 9.16 2.83 6.42
CA SER A 134 8.23 2.94 7.55
C SER A 134 7.07 3.88 7.24
N LEU A 135 7.34 5.06 6.67
CA LEU A 135 6.31 6.00 6.22
C LEU A 135 5.41 5.35 5.16
N CYS A 136 5.99 4.67 4.17
CA CYS A 136 5.22 3.93 3.18
C CYS A 136 4.30 2.90 3.84
N GLY A 137 4.81 2.07 4.75
CA GLY A 137 4.03 1.07 5.47
C GLY A 137 2.90 1.68 6.29
N ILE A 138 3.16 2.77 7.02
CA ILE A 138 2.15 3.49 7.81
C ILE A 138 1.05 4.06 6.92
N PHE A 139 1.40 4.71 5.81
CA PHE A 139 0.40 5.24 4.88
C PHE A 139 -0.47 4.15 4.27
N ILE A 140 0.11 3.01 3.87
CA ILE A 140 -0.65 1.86 3.37
C ILE A 140 -1.59 1.31 4.46
N LEU A 141 -1.11 1.17 5.71
CA LEU A 141 -1.94 0.73 6.83
C LEU A 141 -3.12 1.67 7.08
N ILE A 142 -2.89 2.99 7.06
CA ILE A 142 -3.95 3.98 7.22
C ILE A 142 -4.97 3.85 6.07
N ALA A 143 -4.53 3.71 4.83
CA ALA A 143 -5.42 3.49 3.68
C ALA A 143 -6.25 2.20 3.82
N MET A 144 -5.63 1.11 4.29
CA MET A 144 -6.32 -0.17 4.55
C MET A 144 -7.40 -0.06 5.64
N ILE A 145 -7.26 0.85 6.60
CA ILE A 145 -8.25 1.10 7.66
C ILE A 145 -9.35 2.05 7.17
N LEU A 146 -8.96 3.16 6.53
CA LEU A 146 -9.91 4.18 6.07
C LEU A 146 -10.91 3.65 5.03
N PHE A 147 -10.49 2.70 4.18
CA PHE A 147 -11.37 2.17 3.13
C PHE A 147 -12.57 1.38 3.70
N PRO A 148 -12.40 0.34 4.56
CA PRO A 148 -13.50 -0.30 5.28
C PRO A 148 -14.34 0.65 6.11
N VAL A 149 -13.71 1.60 6.83
CA VAL A 149 -14.44 2.61 7.62
C VAL A 149 -15.36 3.44 6.71
N ASN A 150 -14.90 3.80 5.51
CA ASN A 150 -15.73 4.54 4.56
C ASN A 150 -16.90 3.71 4.02
N ILE A 151 -16.72 2.40 3.86
CA ILE A 151 -17.79 1.48 3.46
C ILE A 151 -18.86 1.40 4.56
N GLN A 152 -18.44 1.22 5.81
CA GLN A 152 -19.35 1.01 6.94
C GLN A 152 -20.01 2.33 7.40
N GLU A 153 -19.22 3.35 7.72
CA GLU A 153 -19.73 4.59 8.33
C GLU A 153 -20.39 5.54 7.32
N ASN A 154 -19.86 5.60 6.10
CA ASN A 154 -20.41 6.49 5.06
C ASN A 154 -21.23 5.75 4.00
N SER A 155 -21.48 4.44 4.18
CA SER A 155 -22.33 3.64 3.28
C SER A 155 -21.90 3.74 1.80
N LEU A 156 -20.59 3.76 1.55
CA LEU A 156 -20.01 4.03 0.23
C LEU A 156 -20.63 3.19 -0.90
N SER A 157 -20.75 1.88 -0.70
CA SER A 157 -21.30 0.98 -1.74
C SER A 157 -22.77 1.27 -2.06
N ILE A 158 -23.55 1.71 -1.06
CA ILE A 158 -24.97 2.05 -1.25
C ILE A 158 -25.09 3.33 -2.06
N LEU A 159 -24.29 4.36 -1.75
CA LEU A 159 -24.27 5.62 -2.49
C LEU A 159 -23.87 5.41 -3.96
N LEU A 160 -22.88 4.54 -4.20
CA LEU A 160 -22.47 4.17 -5.55
C LEU A 160 -23.58 3.42 -6.32
N ALA A 161 -24.27 2.50 -5.66
CA ALA A 161 -25.40 1.77 -6.25
C ALA A 161 -26.54 2.71 -6.66
N GLN A 162 -26.88 3.68 -5.80
CA GLN A 162 -27.89 4.70 -6.08
C GLN A 162 -27.49 5.64 -7.21
N GLY A 163 -26.20 5.98 -7.32
CA GLY A 163 -25.68 6.77 -8.46
C GLY A 163 -25.83 6.04 -9.80
N CYS A 164 -25.55 4.74 -9.84
CA CYS A 164 -25.73 3.92 -11.04
C CYS A 164 -27.21 3.76 -11.45
N PHE A 165 -28.10 3.56 -10.47
CA PHE A 165 -29.52 3.28 -10.67
C PHE A 165 -30.39 4.10 -9.70
N PRO A 166 -30.73 5.36 -10.05
CA PRO A 166 -31.40 6.30 -9.14
C PRO A 166 -32.88 5.97 -8.83
N VAL A 167 -33.46 4.97 -9.49
CA VAL A 167 -34.89 4.59 -9.35
C VAL A 167 -35.13 3.68 -8.12
N LEU A 168 -34.08 3.27 -7.41
CA LEU A 168 -34.15 2.28 -6.34
C LEU A 168 -34.63 2.90 -5.01
N GLN A 169 -35.76 2.42 -4.49
CA GLN A 169 -36.50 3.07 -3.39
C GLN A 169 -35.95 2.78 -1.99
N LYS A 170 -35.72 1.50 -1.65
CA LYS A 170 -35.39 1.12 -0.27
C LYS A 170 -34.30 0.06 -0.23
N HIS A 171 -33.17 0.40 0.38
CA HIS A 171 -32.11 -0.54 0.72
C HIS A 171 -32.62 -1.59 1.72
N ILE A 172 -32.32 -2.86 1.47
CA ILE A 172 -32.66 -3.98 2.35
C ILE A 172 -31.41 -4.50 3.04
N GLU A 173 -30.44 -4.96 2.25
CA GLU A 173 -29.27 -5.68 2.73
C GLU A 173 -28.10 -5.46 1.77
N SER A 174 -26.87 -5.50 2.30
CA SER A 174 -25.65 -5.40 1.51
C SER A 174 -24.63 -6.45 1.93
N ALA A 175 -24.15 -7.22 0.96
CA ALA A 175 -23.04 -8.15 1.13
C ALA A 175 -21.76 -7.52 0.54
N HIS A 176 -20.66 -7.69 1.25
CA HIS A 176 -19.42 -6.94 1.04
C HIS A 176 -18.23 -7.89 0.99
N THR A 177 -17.54 -7.95 -0.16
CA THR A 177 -16.35 -8.78 -0.36
C THR A 177 -15.16 -7.95 -0.88
N TYR A 178 -14.02 -8.04 -0.19
CA TYR A 178 -12.80 -7.33 -0.58
C TYR A 178 -12.11 -8.04 -1.74
N GLY A 179 -11.82 -7.29 -2.80
CA GLY A 179 -11.12 -7.78 -3.98
C GLY A 179 -9.61 -7.85 -3.80
N TYR A 180 -8.92 -8.38 -4.81
CA TYR A 180 -7.48 -8.62 -4.74
C TYR A 180 -6.66 -7.33 -4.58
N SER A 181 -7.10 -6.21 -5.15
CA SER A 181 -6.40 -4.92 -5.05
C SER A 181 -6.29 -4.46 -3.61
N TYR A 182 -7.30 -4.77 -2.78
CA TYR A 182 -7.26 -4.49 -1.35
C TYR A 182 -6.18 -5.34 -0.66
N TRP A 183 -6.12 -6.64 -0.95
CA TRP A 183 -5.14 -7.55 -0.32
C TRP A 183 -3.70 -7.33 -0.78
N ILE A 184 -3.48 -6.81 -2.00
CA ILE A 184 -2.13 -6.44 -2.47
C ILE A 184 -1.48 -5.39 -1.55
N MET A 185 -2.27 -4.52 -0.89
CA MET A 185 -1.72 -3.57 0.09
C MET A 185 -1.01 -4.27 1.27
N LEU A 186 -1.53 -5.43 1.70
CA LEU A 186 -0.89 -6.25 2.73
C LEU A 186 0.50 -6.73 2.27
N LEU A 187 0.60 -7.20 1.02
CA LEU A 187 1.86 -7.58 0.40
C LEU A 187 2.85 -6.40 0.37
N THR A 188 2.38 -5.21 0.02
CA THR A 188 3.18 -3.98 0.06
C THR A 188 3.76 -3.71 1.46
N ILE A 189 2.98 -3.91 2.53
CA ILE A 189 3.47 -3.77 3.91
C ILE A 189 4.58 -4.79 4.20
N PHE A 190 4.39 -6.06 3.82
CA PHE A 190 5.43 -7.08 3.99
C PHE A 190 6.72 -6.75 3.25
N LEU A 191 6.63 -6.20 2.04
CA LEU A 191 7.81 -5.79 1.26
C LEU A 191 8.57 -4.64 1.94
N ASN A 192 7.86 -3.65 2.49
CA ASN A 192 8.48 -2.57 3.26
C ASN A 192 9.19 -3.10 4.52
N ILE A 193 8.58 -4.05 5.24
CA ILE A 193 9.19 -4.71 6.40
C ILE A 193 10.44 -5.51 5.97
N ALA A 194 10.36 -6.25 4.86
CA ALA A 194 11.49 -7.01 4.33
C ALA A 194 12.67 -6.10 3.97
N SER A 195 12.42 -4.96 3.31
CA SER A 195 13.44 -3.95 3.03
C SER A 195 14.14 -3.45 4.31
N ILE A 196 13.36 -3.17 5.37
CA ILE A 196 13.90 -2.75 6.67
C ILE A 196 14.78 -3.86 7.28
N ILE A 197 14.31 -5.12 7.27
CA ILE A 197 15.05 -6.25 7.83
C ILE A 197 16.37 -6.48 7.07
N ILE A 198 16.37 -6.42 5.75
CA ILE A 198 17.58 -6.57 4.92
C ILE A 198 18.64 -5.53 5.31
N ILE A 199 18.22 -4.27 5.41
CA ILE A 199 19.13 -3.17 5.76
C ILE A 199 19.56 -3.24 7.23
N TYR A 200 18.69 -3.70 8.13
CA TYR A 200 19.02 -3.96 9.53
C TYR A 200 20.15 -4.99 9.67
N PHE A 201 20.05 -6.12 8.97
CA PHE A 201 21.12 -7.12 8.97
C PHE A 201 22.43 -6.57 8.42
N TYR A 202 22.37 -5.75 7.36
CA TYR A 202 23.56 -5.10 6.83
C TYR A 202 24.19 -4.14 7.84
N ASP A 203 23.40 -3.28 8.46
CA ASP A 203 23.88 -2.27 9.40
C ASP A 203 24.45 -2.92 10.67
N HIS A 204 23.77 -3.95 11.20
CA HIS A 204 24.23 -4.73 12.33
C HIS A 204 25.55 -5.46 12.04
N ALA A 205 25.68 -6.11 10.88
CA ALA A 205 26.91 -6.79 10.48
C ALA A 205 28.08 -5.80 10.30
N ARG A 206 27.81 -4.58 9.82
CA ARG A 206 28.81 -3.52 9.72
C ARG A 206 29.23 -3.01 11.09
N TYR A 207 28.27 -2.79 11.98
CA TYR A 207 28.51 -2.32 13.35
C TYR A 207 29.35 -3.33 14.14
N SER A 208 29.01 -4.62 14.07
CA SER A 208 29.76 -5.71 14.72
C SER A 208 31.22 -5.75 14.25
N LYS A 209 31.47 -5.65 12.94
CA LYS A 209 32.83 -5.60 12.39
C LYS A 209 33.61 -4.38 12.85
N LYS A 210 32.97 -3.21 12.92
CA LYS A 210 33.63 -1.99 13.39
C LYS A 210 34.05 -2.13 14.86
N LYS A 211 33.19 -2.72 15.69
CA LYS A 211 33.46 -2.99 17.10
C LYS A 211 34.57 -4.02 17.31
N GLU A 212 34.69 -5.04 16.45
CA GLU A 212 35.81 -5.99 16.45
C GLU A 212 37.13 -5.30 16.06
N GLN A 213 37.11 -4.42 15.06
CA GLN A 213 38.27 -3.65 14.63
C GLN A 213 38.70 -2.55 15.61
N GLU A 214 37.82 -2.11 16.51
CA GLU A 214 38.13 -1.16 17.59
C GLU A 214 38.71 -1.87 18.85
N ARG A 215 38.68 -3.21 18.93
CA ARG A 215 39.31 -4.00 20.01
C ARG A 215 40.84 -4.31 19.92
N PRO A 216 41.67 -3.88 18.94
CA PRO A 216 43.04 -4.38 18.81
C PRO A 216 44.09 -3.68 19.69
N ILE A 217 43.71 -2.97 20.76
CA ILE A 217 44.67 -2.28 21.65
C ILE A 217 44.69 -2.80 23.10
N GLU A 218 43.77 -3.69 23.48
CA GLU A 218 43.75 -4.21 24.86
C GLU A 218 44.69 -5.41 25.07
N ASN A 219 45.19 -6.00 23.98
CA ASN A 219 46.14 -7.12 24.00
C ASN A 219 47.55 -6.71 23.54
N ALA A 220 47.95 -5.45 23.74
CA ALA A 220 49.37 -5.13 23.70
C ALA A 220 50.01 -5.73 24.97
N PRO A 221 50.99 -6.65 24.86
CA PRO A 221 51.64 -7.20 26.04
C PRO A 221 52.27 -6.05 26.83
N LYS A 222 51.87 -5.90 28.10
CA LYS A 222 52.43 -4.89 29.03
C LYS A 222 53.89 -5.17 29.41
N ASP A 223 54.49 -6.22 28.86
CA ASP A 223 55.79 -6.75 29.28
C ASP A 223 57.00 -6.08 28.60
N VAL A 224 56.81 -4.99 27.84
CA VAL A 224 57.91 -4.31 27.10
C VAL A 224 58.22 -2.91 27.62
N ILE A 225 57.62 -2.45 28.72
CA ILE A 225 57.94 -1.15 29.32
C ILE A 225 58.63 -1.36 30.68
N LEU A 226 59.84 -1.93 30.64
CA LEU A 226 60.74 -1.99 31.78
C LEU A 226 62.19 -2.02 31.28
N PHE A 227 62.62 -0.90 30.68
CA PHE A 227 64.04 -0.51 30.57
C PHE A 227 64.15 1.02 30.64
#